data_AF-A0A934NCM3-F1
#
_entry.id   AF-A0A934NCM3-F1
#
_cell.length_a   1.000
_cell.length_b   1.000
_cell.length_c   1.000
_cell.angle_alpha   90.00
_cell.angle_beta   90.00
_cell.angle_gamma   90.00
#
_symmetry.space_group_name_H-M   'P 1'
#
loop_
_entity.id
_entity.type
_entity.pdbx_description
1 polymer ?
#
loop_
_entity_poly.entity_id
_entity_poly.type
_entity_poly.pdbx_seq_one_letter_code
_entity_poly.pdbx_strand_id
1 'polypeptide(L)'
;MEGRRLPLERKPEGWWSSTVIARPGQVHGFVLDGAEPLPDPRSRWQPHGVHGLSWVDAPAAYGWSDADWRGLGLSEAVIYELHTGTFTEAGTLEGIIEKLPHLLGLGVNCLELMPVVEFAGERGWGYDGVDLYAPHHAYGGPEALRRLVDACHQHGLAVVLDVVYNHLGPEGNYLGRYGTYFTSRHQTGGARFRHRQRADMAPRLPR
;
A
#
# COMPACT_ATOMS: atom_id res chain seq x y z
N MET A 1 -20.49 -0.41 -0.71
CA MET A 1 -20.16 0.65 0.26
C MET A 1 -21.13 0.53 1.42
N GLU A 2 -20.66 0.47 2.67
CA GLU A 2 -21.53 0.46 3.86
C GLU A 2 -22.67 -0.58 3.81
N GLY A 3 -22.35 -1.81 3.40
CA GLY A 3 -23.33 -2.90 3.28
C GLY A 3 -24.27 -2.82 2.06
N ARG A 4 -24.21 -1.74 1.25
CA ARG A 4 -24.96 -1.60 0.00
C ARG A 4 -24.14 -2.01 -1.21
N ARG A 5 -24.73 -2.81 -2.10
CA ARG A 5 -24.18 -3.13 -3.41
C ARG A 5 -24.67 -2.09 -4.41
N LEU A 6 -23.73 -1.43 -5.08
CA LEU A 6 -24.01 -0.41 -6.09
C LEU A 6 -23.44 -0.91 -7.42
N PRO A 7 -24.23 -0.95 -8.50
CA PRO A 7 -23.73 -1.39 -9.79
C PRO A 7 -22.68 -0.41 -10.32
N LEU A 8 -21.63 -0.94 -10.92
CA LEU A 8 -20.70 -0.18 -11.73
C LEU A 8 -21.12 -0.23 -13.20
N GLU A 9 -20.92 0.86 -13.91
CA GLU A 9 -21.13 0.94 -15.35
C GLU A 9 -19.87 0.48 -16.08
N ARG A 10 -20.02 -0.47 -17.00
CA ARG A 10 -18.95 -0.86 -17.91
C ARG A 10 -18.63 0.29 -18.87
N LYS A 11 -17.34 0.55 -19.03
CA LYS A 11 -16.77 1.53 -19.95
C LYS A 11 -15.87 0.82 -20.98
N PRO A 12 -15.42 1.52 -22.04
CA PRO A 12 -14.47 0.96 -23.00
C PRO A 12 -13.20 0.41 -22.34
N GLU A 13 -12.47 -0.44 -23.06
CA GLU A 13 -11.15 -0.95 -22.64
C GLU A 13 -11.13 -1.73 -21.31
N GLY A 14 -12.28 -2.24 -20.87
CA GLY A 14 -12.39 -3.03 -19.64
C GLY A 14 -12.53 -2.21 -18.36
N TRP A 15 -12.70 -0.90 -18.48
CA TRP A 15 -12.95 -0.03 -17.32
C TRP A 15 -14.36 -0.19 -16.74
N TRP A 16 -14.47 0.09 -15.45
CA TRP A 16 -15.73 0.14 -14.70
C TRP A 16 -15.75 1.40 -13.84
N SER A 17 -16.88 2.09 -13.77
CA SER A 17 -17.01 3.34 -13.01
C SER A 17 -18.38 3.50 -12.37
N SER A 18 -18.47 4.30 -11.32
CA SER A 18 -19.73 4.77 -10.74
C SER A 18 -19.76 6.29 -10.68
N THR A 19 -20.94 6.89 -10.76
CA THR A 19 -21.17 8.29 -10.42
C THR A 19 -21.26 8.51 -8.91
N VAL A 20 -21.40 7.43 -8.13
CA VAL A 20 -21.37 7.48 -6.66
C VAL A 20 -19.94 7.71 -6.19
N ILE A 21 -19.70 8.88 -5.61
CA ILE A 21 -18.41 9.25 -5.02
C ILE A 21 -18.39 8.77 -3.57
N ALA A 22 -17.43 7.90 -3.24
CA ALA A 22 -17.20 7.45 -1.88
C ALA A 22 -16.62 8.59 -1.03
N ARG A 23 -17.08 8.70 0.21
CA ARG A 23 -16.65 9.73 1.16
C ARG A 23 -15.51 9.21 2.03
N PRO A 24 -14.61 10.08 2.50
CA PRO A 24 -13.66 9.75 3.56
C PRO A 24 -14.25 8.92 4.70
N GLY A 25 -13.52 7.91 5.15
CA GLY A 25 -13.90 7.02 6.25
C GLY A 25 -14.91 5.93 5.86
N GLN A 26 -15.44 5.95 4.64
CA GLN A 26 -16.32 4.87 4.18
C GLN A 26 -15.53 3.60 3.88
N VAL A 27 -16.16 2.46 4.18
CA VAL A 27 -15.65 1.13 3.87
C VAL A 27 -16.21 0.66 2.53
N HIS A 28 -15.34 0.18 1.64
CA HIS A 28 -15.70 -0.32 0.32
C HIS A 28 -14.91 -1.56 -0.11
N GLY A 29 -15.43 -2.22 -1.13
CA GLY A 29 -14.80 -3.33 -1.83
C GLY A 29 -15.57 -3.59 -3.11
N PHE A 30 -14.97 -4.36 -4.02
CA PHE A 30 -15.58 -4.68 -5.30
C PHE A 30 -16.11 -6.11 -5.32
N VAL A 31 -17.32 -6.26 -5.85
CA VAL A 31 -17.95 -7.56 -6.07
C VAL A 31 -17.78 -7.92 -7.54
N LEU A 32 -17.00 -8.98 -7.79
CA LEU A 32 -16.75 -9.49 -9.14
C LEU A 32 -17.63 -10.73 -9.37
N ASP A 33 -18.43 -10.72 -10.44
CA ASP A 33 -19.28 -11.84 -10.87
C ASP A 33 -20.17 -12.44 -9.76
N GLY A 34 -20.64 -11.59 -8.84
CA GLY A 34 -21.51 -11.99 -7.73
C GLY A 34 -20.81 -12.70 -6.56
N ALA A 35 -19.48 -12.82 -6.59
CA ALA A 35 -18.67 -13.42 -5.52
C ALA A 35 -18.61 -12.54 -4.25
N GLU A 36 -17.85 -12.99 -3.25
CA GLU A 36 -17.56 -12.18 -2.07
C GLU A 36 -16.82 -10.88 -2.45
N PRO A 37 -17.07 -9.78 -1.72
CA PRO A 37 -16.35 -8.53 -1.94
C PRO A 37 -14.84 -8.69 -1.74
N LEU A 38 -14.06 -8.08 -2.63
CA LEU A 38 -12.61 -8.05 -2.59
C LEU A 38 -12.10 -6.63 -2.27
N PRO A 39 -10.91 -6.50 -1.64
CA PRO A 39 -10.27 -5.20 -1.43
C PRO A 39 -10.00 -4.51 -2.76
N ASP A 40 -10.01 -3.18 -2.74
CA ASP A 40 -9.62 -2.34 -3.86
C ASP A 40 -8.13 -2.54 -4.18
N PRO A 41 -7.76 -2.95 -5.41
CA PRO A 41 -6.35 -3.08 -5.80
C PRO A 41 -5.58 -1.75 -5.78
N ARG A 42 -6.29 -0.62 -5.67
CA ARG A 42 -5.73 0.72 -5.50
C ARG A 42 -6.11 1.31 -4.14
N SER A 43 -6.36 0.46 -3.15
CA SER A 43 -6.66 0.88 -1.79
C SER A 43 -5.58 1.83 -1.28
N ARG A 44 -6.01 2.96 -0.71
CA ARG A 44 -5.12 3.88 0.01
C ARG A 44 -5.05 3.56 1.50
N TRP A 45 -5.92 2.69 1.98
CA TRP A 45 -5.96 2.32 3.38
C TRP A 45 -6.63 0.96 3.63
N GLN A 46 -5.91 0.08 4.34
CA GLN A 46 -6.31 -1.29 4.67
C GLN A 46 -6.22 -1.54 6.20
N PRO A 47 -7.08 -0.92 7.02
CA PRO A 47 -6.96 -1.02 8.49
C PRO A 47 -7.23 -2.41 9.05
N HIS A 48 -7.68 -3.36 8.21
CA HIS A 48 -7.98 -4.74 8.58
C HIS A 48 -7.17 -5.74 7.75
N GLY A 49 -5.98 -5.33 7.31
CA GLY A 49 -5.04 -6.14 6.55
C GLY A 49 -5.43 -6.34 5.08
N VAL A 50 -4.58 -7.09 4.37
CA VAL A 50 -4.67 -7.35 2.92
C VAL A 50 -5.94 -8.09 2.46
N HIS A 51 -6.69 -8.70 3.37
CA HIS A 51 -7.95 -9.38 3.07
C HIS A 51 -9.19 -8.54 3.45
N GLY A 52 -8.99 -7.49 4.24
CA GLY A 52 -10.05 -6.62 4.71
C GLY A 52 -10.60 -5.72 3.61
N LEU A 53 -11.82 -5.23 3.81
CA LEU A 53 -12.37 -4.19 2.93
C LEU A 53 -11.56 -2.91 3.05
N SER A 54 -11.45 -2.20 1.93
CA SER A 54 -10.72 -0.95 1.82
C SER A 54 -11.45 0.20 2.48
N TRP A 55 -10.68 1.18 2.92
CA TRP A 55 -11.21 2.41 3.49
C TRP A 55 -10.85 3.60 2.61
N VAL A 56 -11.80 4.53 2.46
CA VAL A 56 -11.56 5.76 1.72
C VAL A 56 -10.73 6.72 2.58
N ASP A 57 -9.45 6.86 2.23
CA ASP A 57 -8.56 7.88 2.82
C ASP A 57 -8.94 9.30 2.38
N ALA A 58 -8.53 10.29 3.18
CA ALA A 58 -8.74 11.73 2.94
C ALA A 58 -7.43 12.51 2.94
N PRO A 59 -6.57 12.33 1.93
CA PRO A 59 -5.26 12.98 1.90
C PRO A 59 -5.37 14.51 1.89
N ALA A 60 -6.41 15.06 1.26
CA ALA A 60 -6.64 16.51 1.20
C ALA A 60 -7.09 17.13 2.53
N ALA A 61 -7.48 16.33 3.52
CA ALA A 61 -7.84 16.82 4.85
C ALA A 61 -6.62 16.98 5.77
N TYR A 62 -5.46 16.46 5.39
CA TYR A 62 -4.23 16.60 6.17
C TYR A 62 -3.66 18.01 6.00
N GLY A 63 -3.54 18.74 7.11
CA GLY A 63 -2.96 20.07 7.16
C GLY A 63 -1.43 20.01 7.28
N TRP A 64 -0.75 19.94 6.15
CA TRP A 64 0.72 19.98 6.09
C TRP A 64 1.28 21.28 6.69
N SER A 65 2.39 21.16 7.42
CA SER A 65 3.10 22.29 8.03
C SER A 65 4.52 22.47 7.45
N ASP A 66 4.76 21.91 6.27
CA ASP A 66 6.06 21.85 5.59
C ASP A 66 6.16 22.81 4.38
N ALA A 67 5.36 23.88 4.34
CA ALA A 67 5.29 24.80 3.18
C ALA A 67 6.64 25.44 2.80
N ASP A 68 7.57 25.54 3.75
CA ASP A 68 8.92 26.08 3.54
C ASP A 68 9.95 25.02 3.11
N TRP A 69 9.59 23.74 3.11
CA TRP A 69 10.45 22.67 2.64
C TRP A 69 10.75 22.82 1.14
N ARG A 70 12.02 22.59 0.77
CA ARG A 70 12.52 22.75 -0.61
C ARG A 70 13.14 21.48 -1.18
N GLY A 71 13.13 20.38 -0.42
CA GLY A 71 13.84 19.16 -0.77
C GLY A 71 15.32 19.20 -0.37
N LEU A 72 16.02 18.10 -0.66
CA LEU A 72 17.44 17.90 -0.41
C LEU A 72 18.10 17.40 -1.70
N GLY A 73 19.26 17.97 -2.07
CA GLY A 73 20.04 17.47 -3.19
C GLY A 73 20.67 16.11 -2.88
N LEU A 74 20.65 15.18 -3.84
CA LEU A 74 21.21 13.83 -3.62
C LEU A 74 22.71 13.86 -3.23
N SER A 75 23.48 14.80 -3.78
CA SER A 75 24.90 14.96 -3.44
C SER A 75 25.15 15.41 -2.00
N GLU A 76 24.12 15.93 -1.33
CA GLU A 76 24.17 16.41 0.06
C GLU A 76 23.63 15.36 1.03
N ALA A 77 23.06 14.26 0.53
CA ALA A 77 22.34 13.29 1.33
C ALA A 77 23.29 12.40 2.16
N VAL A 78 23.06 12.41 3.47
CA VAL A 78 23.54 11.44 4.45
C VAL A 78 22.32 10.61 4.83
N ILE A 79 22.20 9.46 4.18
CA ILE A 79 21.02 8.60 4.25
C ILE A 79 21.12 7.66 5.46
N TYR A 80 20.03 7.56 6.21
CA TYR A 80 19.84 6.56 7.27
C TYR A 80 18.66 5.66 6.90
N GLU A 81 18.97 4.42 6.51
CA GLU A 81 17.95 3.39 6.29
C GLU A 81 17.42 2.89 7.64
N LEU A 82 16.09 2.79 7.77
CA LEU A 82 15.47 2.14 8.91
C LEU A 82 14.27 1.28 8.55
N HIS A 83 14.03 0.31 9.42
CA HIS A 83 12.84 -0.52 9.42
C HIS A 83 11.86 -0.05 10.50
N THR A 84 10.68 0.40 10.09
CA THR A 84 9.65 0.98 10.98
C THR A 84 9.31 0.06 12.15
N GLY A 85 9.10 -1.23 11.89
CA GLY A 85 8.67 -2.20 12.90
C GLY A 85 9.73 -2.59 13.94
N THR A 86 10.98 -2.15 13.80
CA THR A 86 12.08 -2.53 14.73
C THR A 86 12.90 -1.35 15.24
N PHE A 87 12.76 -0.16 14.65
CA PHE A 87 13.55 1.01 15.03
C PHE A 87 13.22 1.51 16.44
N THR A 88 11.95 1.38 16.87
CA THR A 88 11.51 1.67 18.23
C THR A 88 10.75 0.48 18.82
N GLU A 89 10.61 0.46 20.15
CA GLU A 89 9.80 -0.55 20.85
C GLU A 89 8.33 -0.53 20.39
N ALA A 90 7.80 0.66 20.09
CA ALA A 90 6.45 0.81 19.56
C ALA A 90 6.30 0.20 18.15
N GLY A 91 7.37 0.20 17.33
CA GLY A 91 7.33 -0.34 15.97
C GLY A 91 6.41 0.43 15.02
N THR A 92 6.20 1.73 15.26
CA THR A 92 5.27 2.59 14.50
C THR A 92 5.96 3.80 13.88
N LEU A 93 5.29 4.43 12.91
CA LEU A 93 5.74 5.68 12.29
C LEU A 93 5.81 6.83 13.31
N GLU A 94 4.88 6.89 14.25
CA GLU A 94 4.92 7.85 15.38
C GLU A 94 6.15 7.64 16.26
N GLY A 95 6.51 6.38 16.54
CA GLY A 95 7.71 6.08 17.31
C GLY A 95 8.99 6.62 16.65
N ILE A 96 9.05 6.64 15.31
CA ILE A 96 10.18 7.27 14.59
C ILE A 96 10.24 8.78 14.86
N ILE A 97 9.09 9.47 14.90
CA ILE A 97 9.01 10.91 15.16
C ILE A 97 9.67 11.26 16.50
N GLU A 98 9.44 10.45 17.54
CA GLU A 98 10.06 10.63 18.86
C GLU A 98 11.60 10.53 18.84
N LYS A 99 12.18 9.93 17.80
CA LYS A 99 13.62 9.74 17.63
C LYS A 99 14.26 10.72 16.64
N LEU A 100 13.51 11.64 16.04
CA LEU A 100 14.10 12.68 15.16
C LEU A 100 15.23 13.47 15.84
N PRO A 101 15.13 13.89 17.13
CA PRO A 101 16.24 14.57 17.80
C PRO A 101 17.53 13.73 17.84
N HIS A 102 17.41 12.41 17.97
CA HIS A 102 18.54 11.50 17.92
C HIS A 102 19.16 11.43 16.52
N LEU A 103 18.33 11.24 15.48
CA LEU A 103 18.77 11.19 14.09
C LEU A 103 19.47 12.48 13.65
N LEU A 104 18.90 13.64 14.03
CA LEU A 104 19.52 14.95 13.80
C LEU A 104 20.86 15.09 14.54
N GLY A 105 20.95 14.61 15.78
CA GLY A 105 22.19 14.61 16.55
C GLY A 105 23.30 13.74 15.95
N LEU A 106 22.93 12.69 15.20
CA LEU A 106 23.89 11.89 14.42
C LEU A 106 24.41 12.62 13.17
N GLY A 107 23.71 13.65 12.69
CA GLY A 107 24.02 14.37 11.46
C GLY A 107 23.39 13.78 10.20
N VAL A 108 22.40 12.90 10.34
CA VAL A 108 21.57 12.40 9.23
C VAL A 108 20.72 13.56 8.70
N ASN A 109 20.55 13.65 7.38
CA ASN A 109 19.66 14.62 6.73
C ASN A 109 18.67 13.98 5.73
N CYS A 110 18.75 12.66 5.53
CA CYS A 110 17.78 11.91 4.72
C CYS A 110 17.43 10.60 5.42
N LEU A 111 16.14 10.37 5.64
CA LEU A 111 15.59 9.12 6.14
C LEU A 111 15.18 8.24 4.97
N GLU A 112 15.70 7.02 4.90
CA GLU A 112 15.22 5.98 3.99
C GLU A 112 14.37 4.99 4.76
N LEU A 113 13.08 4.95 4.42
CA LEU A 113 12.16 3.96 4.96
C LEU A 113 12.23 2.69 4.10
N MET A 114 12.51 1.55 4.72
CA MET A 114 12.18 0.25 4.15
C MET A 114 10.69 0.20 3.76
N PRO A 115 10.25 -0.72 2.86
CA PRO A 115 8.92 -0.63 2.27
C PRO A 115 7.82 -0.61 3.31
N VAL A 116 6.99 0.44 3.26
CA VAL A 116 5.86 0.64 4.19
C VAL A 116 4.53 0.21 3.60
N VAL A 117 4.52 -0.39 2.40
CA VAL A 117 3.30 -0.87 1.75
C VAL A 117 2.65 -2.00 2.57
N GLU A 118 1.34 -2.13 2.47
CA GLU A 118 0.56 -3.15 3.17
C GLU A 118 0.94 -4.57 2.69
N PHE A 119 1.17 -5.46 3.66
CA PHE A 119 1.51 -6.87 3.49
C PHE A 119 0.75 -7.71 4.53
N ALA A 120 0.78 -9.03 4.39
CA ALA A 120 0.05 -9.91 5.31
C ALA A 120 0.73 -9.99 6.69
N GLY A 121 -0.06 -9.82 7.75
CA GLY A 121 0.38 -9.91 9.14
C GLY A 121 0.78 -8.57 9.76
N GLU A 122 1.43 -8.63 10.92
CA GLU A 122 1.77 -7.43 11.73
C GLU A 122 3.27 -7.08 11.68
N ARG A 123 4.09 -7.97 11.11
CA ARG A 123 5.56 -7.86 11.08
C ARG A 123 6.09 -8.47 9.80
N GLY A 124 6.98 -7.74 9.14
CA GLY A 124 7.66 -8.15 7.92
C GLY A 124 8.57 -7.01 7.49
N TRP A 125 9.57 -7.31 6.66
CA TRP A 125 10.51 -6.29 6.15
C TRP A 125 9.88 -5.36 5.10
N GLY A 126 8.65 -5.64 4.64
CA GLY A 126 7.94 -4.82 3.65
C GLY A 126 7.98 -5.35 2.22
N TYR A 127 8.94 -6.23 1.88
CA TYR A 127 9.09 -6.73 0.50
C TYR A 127 7.96 -7.66 0.03
N ASP A 128 7.17 -8.21 0.95
CA ASP A 128 5.96 -9.00 0.65
C ASP A 128 4.70 -8.12 0.43
N GLY A 129 4.88 -6.84 0.09
CA GLY A 129 3.80 -5.90 -0.16
C GLY A 129 2.84 -6.34 -1.28
N VAL A 130 1.54 -6.08 -1.10
CA VAL A 130 0.50 -6.36 -2.10
C VAL A 130 -0.39 -5.16 -2.43
N ASP A 131 -0.76 -4.35 -1.43
CA ASP A 131 -1.53 -3.12 -1.65
C ASP A 131 -0.58 -1.92 -1.74
N LEU A 132 0.02 -1.74 -2.93
CA LEU A 132 1.11 -0.80 -3.21
C LEU A 132 0.82 0.68 -2.90
N TYR A 133 -0.43 1.03 -2.63
CA TYR A 133 -0.87 2.40 -2.36
C TYR A 133 -1.31 2.62 -0.90
N ALA A 134 -1.31 1.56 -0.09
CA ALA A 134 -1.72 1.61 1.31
C ALA A 134 -0.49 1.45 2.22
N PRO A 135 -0.18 2.46 3.04
CA PRO A 135 0.79 2.29 4.12
C PRO A 135 0.28 1.27 5.16
N HIS A 136 1.19 0.46 5.67
CA HIS A 136 0.90 -0.72 6.48
C HIS A 136 0.13 -0.37 7.76
N HIS A 137 -0.94 -1.11 8.05
CA HIS A 137 -1.80 -0.81 9.19
C HIS A 137 -1.09 -0.92 10.54
N ALA A 138 -0.27 -1.95 10.74
CA ALA A 138 0.53 -2.12 11.96
C ALA A 138 1.48 -0.95 12.26
N TYR A 139 1.88 -0.19 11.23
CA TYR A 139 2.77 0.97 11.38
C TYR A 139 2.03 2.28 11.70
N GLY A 140 0.70 2.27 11.64
CA GLY A 140 -0.16 3.43 11.88
C GLY A 140 -0.85 4.00 10.63
N GLY A 141 -0.58 3.42 9.45
CA GLY A 141 -1.30 3.77 8.23
C GLY A 141 -0.95 5.11 7.59
N PRO A 142 -1.79 5.58 6.64
CA PRO A 142 -1.48 6.74 5.80
C PRO A 142 -1.40 8.05 6.59
N GLU A 143 -2.16 8.17 7.68
CA GLU A 143 -2.12 9.36 8.52
C GLU A 143 -0.81 9.47 9.30
N ALA A 144 -0.33 8.37 9.88
CA ALA A 144 0.95 8.33 10.58
C ALA A 144 2.14 8.55 9.62
N LEU A 145 2.05 8.03 8.38
CA LEU A 145 3.07 8.30 7.36
C LEU A 145 3.14 9.78 6.99
N ARG A 146 1.98 10.44 6.82
CA ARG A 146 1.93 11.89 6.58
C ARG A 146 2.56 12.67 7.74
N ARG A 147 2.23 12.32 8.99
CA ARG A 147 2.82 12.96 10.18
C ARG A 147 4.33 12.78 10.27
N LEU A 148 4.84 11.59 9.96
CA LEU A 148 6.28 11.36 9.93
C LEU A 148 6.97 12.24 8.87
N VAL A 149 6.44 12.25 7.64
CA VAL A 149 7.02 13.06 6.55
C VAL A 149 6.99 14.55 6.88
N ASP A 150 5.85 15.05 7.39
CA ASP A 150 5.68 16.45 7.80
C ASP A 150 6.67 16.83 8.92
N ALA A 151 6.80 15.97 9.94
CA ALA A 151 7.77 16.18 11.03
C ALA A 151 9.21 16.16 10.52
N CYS A 152 9.58 15.22 9.63
CA CYS A 152 10.88 15.19 8.99
C CYS A 152 11.17 16.50 8.24
N HIS A 153 10.25 16.95 7.40
CA HIS A 153 10.42 18.19 6.62
C HIS A 153 10.57 19.43 7.50
N GLN A 154 9.79 19.54 8.60
CA GLN A 154 9.93 20.62 9.58
C GLN A 154 11.32 20.65 10.26
N HIS A 155 11.99 19.50 10.31
CA HIS A 155 13.35 19.34 10.83
C HIS A 155 14.44 19.34 9.75
N GLY A 156 14.10 19.63 8.50
CA GLY A 156 15.04 19.67 7.39
C GLY A 156 15.51 18.28 6.91
N LEU A 157 14.79 17.22 7.27
CA LEU A 157 15.08 15.85 6.86
C LEU A 157 14.28 15.50 5.60
N ALA A 158 14.97 15.06 4.55
CA ALA A 158 14.31 14.41 3.42
C ALA A 158 13.82 13.00 3.82
N VAL A 159 12.74 12.54 3.19
CA VAL A 159 12.26 11.16 3.33
C VAL A 159 12.22 10.51 1.96
N VAL A 160 12.88 9.37 1.83
CA VAL A 160 12.80 8.49 0.65
C VAL A 160 12.17 7.16 1.07
N LEU A 161 11.46 6.54 0.13
CA LEU A 161 10.74 5.30 0.36
C LEU A 161 11.27 4.22 -0.58
N ASP A 162 11.64 3.07 0.00
CA ASP A 162 11.90 1.86 -0.78
C ASP A 162 10.58 1.32 -1.36
N VAL A 163 10.56 1.13 -2.68
CA VAL A 163 9.37 0.71 -3.44
C VAL A 163 9.64 -0.55 -4.25
N VAL A 164 8.71 -1.51 -4.12
CA VAL A 164 8.84 -2.83 -4.72
C VAL A 164 7.92 -2.95 -5.93
N TYR A 165 8.45 -2.66 -7.12
CA TYR A 165 7.70 -2.76 -8.39
C TYR A 165 8.08 -3.98 -9.25
N ASN A 166 8.94 -4.85 -8.73
CA ASN A 166 9.42 -6.02 -9.46
C ASN A 166 8.60 -7.30 -9.13
N HIS A 167 7.86 -7.33 -8.03
CA HIS A 167 6.95 -8.42 -7.65
C HIS A 167 5.88 -7.95 -6.67
N LEU A 168 4.98 -8.86 -6.28
CA LEU A 168 4.05 -8.70 -5.17
C LEU A 168 4.18 -9.88 -4.21
N GLY A 169 3.82 -9.67 -2.96
CA GLY A 169 3.85 -10.70 -1.93
C GLY A 169 2.92 -11.90 -2.18
N PRO A 170 3.11 -12.99 -1.40
CA PRO A 170 2.38 -14.25 -1.56
C PRO A 170 0.92 -14.23 -1.15
N GLU A 171 0.53 -13.28 -0.31
CA GLU A 171 -0.76 -13.29 0.37
C GLU A 171 -1.42 -11.93 0.20
N GLY A 172 -2.70 -11.94 -0.18
CA GLY A 172 -3.49 -10.72 -0.37
C GLY A 172 -3.42 -10.08 -1.77
N ASN A 173 -2.59 -10.60 -2.69
CA ASN A 173 -2.59 -10.11 -4.07
C ASN A 173 -3.82 -10.59 -4.86
N TYR A 174 -4.83 -9.72 -4.98
CA TYR A 174 -6.06 -10.00 -5.73
C TYR A 174 -6.06 -9.52 -7.18
N LEU A 175 -4.99 -8.89 -7.70
CA LEU A 175 -4.99 -8.30 -9.05
C LEU A 175 -5.41 -9.29 -10.15
N GLY A 176 -5.00 -10.56 -10.03
CA GLY A 176 -5.38 -11.62 -10.97
C GLY A 176 -6.89 -11.91 -11.04
N ARG A 177 -7.68 -11.43 -10.07
CA ARG A 177 -9.15 -11.49 -10.09
C ARG A 177 -9.77 -10.34 -10.89
N TYR A 178 -9.11 -9.19 -10.95
CA TYR A 178 -9.60 -7.99 -11.65
C TYR A 178 -9.20 -7.97 -13.13
N GLY A 179 -8.09 -8.60 -13.48
CA GLY A 179 -7.62 -8.65 -14.86
C GLY A 179 -6.27 -9.33 -15.02
N THR A 180 -5.79 -9.36 -16.26
CA THR A 180 -4.51 -9.96 -16.63
C THR A 180 -3.37 -8.96 -16.45
N TYR A 181 -2.97 -8.74 -15.19
CA TYR A 181 -1.84 -7.85 -14.85
C TYR A 181 -0.46 -8.52 -14.98
N PHE A 182 -0.42 -9.85 -15.08
CA PHE A 182 0.81 -10.64 -15.05
C PHE A 182 0.99 -11.49 -16.31
N THR A 183 2.25 -11.84 -16.58
CA THR A 183 2.66 -12.66 -17.71
C THR A 183 3.44 -13.88 -17.23
N SER A 184 3.37 -14.99 -17.98
CA SER A 184 4.20 -16.18 -17.76
C SER A 184 5.61 -16.05 -18.35
N ARG A 185 5.91 -14.98 -19.09
CA ARG A 185 7.18 -14.78 -19.81
C ARG A 185 8.38 -14.55 -18.88
N HIS A 186 8.16 -13.88 -17.75
CA HIS A 186 9.21 -13.51 -16.80
C HIS A 186 8.84 -14.02 -15.40
N GLN A 187 9.83 -14.49 -14.65
CA GLN A 187 9.66 -14.95 -13.26
C GLN A 187 10.60 -14.16 -12.37
N THR A 188 10.09 -13.66 -11.25
CA THR A 188 10.86 -12.98 -10.21
C THR A 188 10.89 -13.83 -8.94
N GLY A 189 11.96 -13.68 -8.15
CA GLY A 189 12.17 -14.40 -6.90
C GLY A 189 11.29 -13.82 -5.79
N GLY A 190 10.06 -14.32 -5.72
CA GLY A 190 9.00 -13.94 -4.79
C GLY A 190 7.84 -14.90 -5.02
N ALA A 191 6.76 -14.77 -4.26
CA ALA A 191 5.62 -15.66 -4.36
C ALA A 191 5.22 -16.00 -5.80
N ARG A 192 5.24 -17.30 -6.12
CA ARG A 192 4.93 -17.75 -7.47
C ARG A 192 3.48 -17.44 -7.83
N PHE A 193 3.36 -16.77 -8.97
CA PHE A 193 2.28 -16.83 -9.94
C PHE A 193 1.73 -18.27 -10.11
N ARG A 194 0.67 -18.65 -9.39
CA ARG A 194 -0.17 -19.78 -9.76
C ARG A 194 -1.63 -19.43 -9.56
N HIS A 195 -2.25 -18.92 -10.62
CA HIS A 195 -3.67 -19.20 -10.81
C HIS A 195 -3.81 -20.69 -11.13
N ARG A 196 -4.06 -21.55 -10.13
CA ARG A 196 -4.66 -22.86 -10.41
C ARG A 196 -6.11 -22.60 -10.84
N GLN A 197 -6.34 -22.39 -12.14
CA GLN A 197 -7.66 -22.72 -12.67
C GLN A 197 -7.80 -24.23 -12.47
N ARG A 198 -8.71 -24.64 -11.58
CA ARG A 198 -9.24 -26.00 -11.65
C ARG A 198 -10.01 -26.07 -12.97
N ALA A 199 -9.34 -26.49 -14.03
CA ALA A 199 -9.99 -26.91 -15.26
C ALA A 199 -10.18 -28.43 -15.18
N ASP A 200 -11.36 -28.84 -14.72
CA ASP A 200 -11.98 -30.17 -14.80
C ASP A 200 -13.49 -29.85 -14.77
N MET A 201 -14.38 -30.23 -15.69
CA MET A 201 -14.39 -31.14 -16.83
C MET A 201 -15.41 -30.59 -17.84
N ALA A 202 -15.12 -30.66 -19.13
CA ALA A 202 -16.15 -30.70 -20.17
C ALA A 202 -15.91 -31.95 -21.04
N PRO A 203 -16.91 -32.83 -21.22
CA PRO A 203 -16.71 -34.08 -21.97
C PRO A 203 -16.54 -33.77 -23.46
N ARG A 204 -15.54 -34.41 -24.07
CA ARG A 204 -15.34 -34.38 -25.53
C ARG A 204 -16.50 -35.13 -26.20
N LEU A 205 -17.22 -34.47 -27.11
CA LEU A 205 -18.12 -35.13 -28.05
C LEU A 205 -17.30 -35.86 -29.14
N PRO A 206 -17.65 -37.09 -29.53
CA PRO A 206 -16.98 -37.80 -30.60
C PRO A 206 -17.38 -37.24 -31.97
N ARG A 207 -16.49 -37.42 -32.94
CA ARG A 207 -16.69 -37.03 -34.35
C ARG A 207 -17.72 -37.91 -35.04
#